data_AF-A0A7C9D0K5-F1
#
_entry.id   AF-A0A7C9D0K5-F1
#
_cell.length_a   1.000
_cell.length_b   1.000
_cell.length_c   1.000
_cell.angle_alpha   90.00
_cell.angle_beta   90.00
_cell.angle_gamma   90.00
#
_symmetry.space_group_name_H-M   'P 1'
#
loop_
_entity.id
_entity.type
_entity.pdbx_description
1 polymer ?
#
loop_
_entity_poly.entity_id
_entity_poly.type
_entity_poly.pdbx_seq_one_letter_code
_entity_poly.pdbx_strand_id
1 'polypeptide(L)'
;DLPTKINKGTVEIITPVELIKRGDKVGSSEAALLSKLGIRPFSYGLIVQKVYDNGTVFDPEVLDLTDEDLAQKFASGLSMVASLSLALTYPTLAAAPHMFINAYKNVLAIAVATDYDFPQAGKV
;
A
#
# COMPACT_ATOMS: atom_id res chain seq x y z
N ASP A 1 -28.09 -16.44 8.02
CA ASP A 1 -29.39 -16.00 7.46
C ASP A 1 -29.26 -14.70 6.71
N LEU A 2 -29.82 -14.64 5.50
CA LEU A 2 -29.91 -13.38 4.73
C LEU A 2 -31.12 -12.56 5.19
N PRO A 3 -30.98 -11.24 5.44
CA PRO A 3 -32.10 -10.37 5.73
C PRO A 3 -32.92 -10.13 4.47
N THR A 4 -33.98 -10.92 4.29
CA THR A 4 -34.93 -10.79 3.19
C THR A 4 -36.26 -10.25 3.68
N LYS A 5 -36.91 -9.39 2.89
CA LYS A 5 -38.28 -8.92 3.13
C LYS A 5 -39.11 -9.14 1.88
N ILE A 6 -40.38 -9.52 2.08
CA ILE A 6 -41.33 -9.67 0.99
C ILE A 6 -41.90 -8.29 0.65
N ASN A 7 -41.74 -7.88 -0.59
CA ASN A 7 -42.31 -6.64 -1.12
C ASN A 7 -43.08 -6.96 -2.40
N LYS A 8 -44.37 -6.57 -2.45
CA LYS A 8 -45.26 -6.82 -3.60
C LYS A 8 -45.24 -8.27 -4.12
N GLY A 9 -45.13 -9.26 -3.23
CA GLY A 9 -45.12 -10.68 -3.59
C GLY A 9 -43.77 -11.24 -4.08
N THR A 10 -42.72 -10.42 -4.13
CA THR A 10 -41.35 -10.84 -4.47
C THR A 10 -40.45 -10.77 -3.22
N VAL A 11 -39.48 -11.69 -3.11
CA VAL A 11 -38.51 -11.69 -2.02
C VAL A 11 -37.35 -10.76 -2.39
N GLU A 12 -37.16 -9.69 -1.64
CA GLU A 12 -36.08 -8.71 -1.85
C GLU A 12 -35.05 -8.79 -0.71
N ILE A 13 -33.77 -8.59 -1.03
CA ILE A 13 -32.68 -8.48 -0.05
C ILE A 13 -32.60 -7.02 0.40
N ILE A 14 -32.74 -6.76 1.70
CA ILE A 14 -32.83 -5.39 2.24
C ILE A 14 -31.45 -4.77 2.39
N THR A 15 -30.48 -5.55 2.88
CA THR A 15 -29.13 -5.08 3.17
C THR A 15 -28.09 -6.06 2.64
N PRO A 16 -26.98 -5.56 2.08
CA PRO A 16 -25.84 -6.41 1.71
C PRO A 16 -25.20 -6.96 2.99
N VAL A 17 -24.99 -8.27 3.03
CA VAL A 17 -24.36 -8.98 4.14
C VAL A 17 -23.25 -9.86 3.59
N GLU A 18 -22.10 -9.87 4.25
CA GLU A 18 -21.02 -10.80 3.96
C GLU A 18 -21.44 -12.21 4.41
N LEU A 19 -21.65 -13.10 3.44
CA LEU A 19 -22.20 -14.44 3.69
C LEU A 19 -21.18 -15.39 4.34
N ILE A 20 -19.93 -15.34 3.87
CA ILE A 20 -18.84 -16.23 4.28
C ILE A 20 -17.55 -15.44 4.30
N LYS A 21 -16.64 -15.77 5.23
CA LYS A 21 -15.29 -15.21 5.26
C LYS A 21 -14.32 -16.12 4.53
N ARG A 22 -13.18 -15.56 4.13
CA ARG A 22 -12.09 -16.34 3.52
C ARG A 22 -11.62 -17.41 4.52
N GLY A 23 -11.71 -18.68 4.12
CA GLY A 23 -11.29 -19.83 4.92
C GLY A 23 -12.44 -20.65 5.51
N ASP A 24 -13.66 -20.11 5.52
CA ASP A 24 -14.83 -20.85 6.01
C ASP A 24 -15.34 -21.84 4.97
N LYS A 25 -15.82 -23.00 5.44
CA LYS A 25 -16.38 -24.04 4.57
C LYS A 25 -17.78 -23.62 4.10
N VAL A 26 -17.99 -23.60 2.78
CA VAL A 26 -19.28 -23.26 2.19
C VAL A 26 -20.33 -24.31 2.52
N GLY A 27 -21.45 -23.88 3.10
CA GLY A 27 -22.59 -24.74 3.40
C GLY A 27 -23.43 -25.08 2.16
N SER A 28 -24.12 -26.23 2.18
CA SER A 28 -24.96 -26.66 1.05
C SER A 28 -26.10 -25.67 0.76
N SER A 29 -26.69 -25.06 1.79
CA SER A 29 -27.78 -24.08 1.64
C SER A 29 -27.30 -22.79 1.00
N GLU A 30 -26.10 -22.31 1.35
CA GLU A 30 -25.52 -21.07 0.83
C GLU A 30 -25.13 -21.21 -0.65
N ALA A 31 -24.52 -22.33 -1.02
CA ALA A 31 -24.15 -22.62 -2.40
C ALA A 31 -25.40 -22.71 -3.31
N ALA A 32 -26.47 -23.37 -2.84
CA ALA A 32 -27.72 -23.48 -3.59
C ALA A 32 -28.41 -22.11 -3.77
N LEU A 33 -28.40 -21.25 -2.75
CA LEU A 33 -28.97 -19.91 -2.82
C LEU A 33 -28.16 -19.00 -3.76
N LEU A 34 -26.83 -18.99 -3.66
CA LEU A 34 -25.96 -18.22 -4.57
C LEU A 34 -26.14 -18.64 -6.03
N SER A 35 -26.27 -19.95 -6.29
CA SER A 35 -26.54 -20.47 -7.63
C SER A 35 -27.91 -20.02 -8.17
N LYS A 36 -28.95 -19.92 -7.32
CA LYS A 36 -30.28 -19.43 -7.71
C LYS A 36 -30.29 -17.91 -7.95
N LEU A 37 -29.47 -17.16 -7.22
CA LEU A 37 -29.28 -15.73 -7.41
C LEU A 37 -28.37 -15.40 -8.62
N GLY A 38 -27.74 -16.42 -9.24
CA GLY A 38 -26.83 -16.24 -10.37
C GLY A 38 -25.47 -15.63 -9.99
N ILE A 39 -25.16 -15.52 -8.69
CA ILE A 39 -23.93 -14.93 -8.19
C ILE A 39 -22.85 -16.01 -8.15
N ARG A 40 -21.74 -15.78 -8.88
CA ARG A 40 -20.58 -16.67 -8.93
C ARG A 40 -19.38 -15.97 -8.31
N PRO A 41 -19.14 -16.13 -6.99
CA PRO A 41 -18.11 -15.36 -6.27
C PRO A 41 -16.68 -15.88 -6.53
N PHE A 42 -16.53 -17.07 -7.11
CA PHE A 42 -15.22 -17.69 -7.35
C PHE A 42 -15.01 -17.95 -8.85
N SER A 43 -13.83 -17.62 -9.33
CA SER A 43 -13.32 -18.10 -10.62
C SER A 43 -12.47 -19.33 -10.37
N TYR A 44 -12.70 -20.40 -11.12
CA TYR A 44 -11.87 -21.60 -11.06
C TYR A 44 -10.76 -21.49 -12.10
N GLY A 45 -9.54 -21.77 -11.67
CA GLY A 45 -8.35 -21.75 -12.50
C GLY A 45 -7.26 -22.64 -11.92
N LEU A 46 -6.15 -22.74 -12.64
CA LEU A 46 -4.96 -23.42 -12.16
C LEU A 46 -4.27 -22.55 -11.11
N ILE A 47 -4.21 -23.04 -9.87
CA ILE A 47 -3.45 -22.40 -8.80
C ILE A 47 -2.04 -22.96 -8.87
N VAL A 48 -1.08 -22.10 -9.23
CA VAL A 48 0.34 -22.45 -9.27
C VAL A 48 0.82 -22.65 -7.84
N GLN A 49 1.38 -23.82 -7.53
CA GLN A 49 1.89 -24.11 -6.18
C GLN A 49 3.39 -23.81 -6.05
N LYS A 50 4.17 -24.16 -7.08
CA LYS A 50 5.61 -23.90 -7.17
C LYS A 50 5.97 -23.73 -8.64
N VAL A 51 6.94 -22.88 -8.91
CA VAL A 51 7.54 -22.73 -10.24
C VAL A 51 9.00 -23.13 -10.15
N TYR A 52 9.47 -23.97 -11.07
CA TYR A 52 10.89 -24.26 -11.21
C TYR A 52 11.40 -23.58 -12.46
N ASP A 53 12.43 -22.75 -12.31
CA ASP A 53 13.10 -22.11 -13.43
C ASP A 53 14.61 -22.03 -13.16
N ASN A 54 15.41 -22.40 -14.17
CA ASN A 54 16.88 -22.33 -14.21
C ASN A 54 17.61 -22.78 -12.93
N GLY A 55 17.16 -23.86 -12.27
CA GLY A 55 17.83 -24.41 -11.08
C GLY A 55 17.27 -23.92 -9.75
N THR A 56 16.35 -22.96 -9.77
CA THR A 56 15.73 -22.37 -8.57
C THR A 56 14.23 -22.66 -8.51
N VAL A 57 13.73 -22.92 -7.30
CA VAL A 57 12.30 -23.10 -7.03
C VAL A 57 11.75 -21.80 -6.48
N PHE A 58 10.74 -21.25 -7.15
CA PHE A 58 10.02 -20.04 -6.75
C PHE A 58 8.69 -20.39 -6.11
N ASP A 59 8.38 -19.65 -5.05
CA ASP A 59 7.07 -19.61 -4.44
C ASP A 59 6.12 -18.70 -5.24
N PRO A 60 4.80 -18.99 -5.25
CA PRO A 60 3.82 -18.19 -5.98
C PRO A 60 3.81 -16.71 -5.56
N GLU A 61 4.13 -16.44 -4.29
CA GLU A 61 4.20 -15.08 -3.74
C GLU A 61 5.23 -14.19 -4.45
N VAL A 62 6.29 -14.78 -5.03
CA VAL A 62 7.29 -14.02 -5.80
C VAL A 62 6.71 -13.53 -7.12
N LEU A 63 5.73 -14.24 -7.68
CA LEU A 63 5.03 -13.83 -8.90
C LEU A 63 4.02 -12.71 -8.63
N ASP A 64 3.54 -12.58 -7.40
CA ASP A 64 2.54 -11.57 -6.99
C ASP A 64 3.18 -10.20 -6.66
N LEU A 65 4.48 -10.01 -6.90
CA LEU A 65 5.16 -8.74 -6.64
C LEU A 65 4.76 -7.68 -7.68
N THR A 66 4.26 -6.54 -7.20
CA THR A 66 3.90 -5.40 -8.07
C THR A 66 5.06 -4.42 -8.25
N ASP A 67 5.03 -3.65 -9.34
CA ASP A 67 6.02 -2.58 -9.60
C ASP A 67 5.96 -1.48 -8.52
N GLU A 68 4.79 -1.24 -7.94
CA GLU A 68 4.60 -0.29 -6.85
C GLU A 68 5.35 -0.71 -5.58
N ASP A 69 5.29 -2.00 -5.23
CA ASP A 69 6.04 -2.56 -4.09
C ASP A 69 7.55 -2.41 -4.29
N LEU A 70 8.02 -2.58 -5.52
CA LEU A 70 9.43 -2.40 -5.86
C LEU A 70 9.85 -0.93 -5.76
N ALA A 71 9.03 -0.02 -6.30
CA ALA A 71 9.28 1.41 -6.23
C ALA A 71 9.33 1.91 -4.78
N GLN A 72 8.43 1.44 -3.91
CA GLN A 72 8.41 1.82 -2.50
C GLN A 72 9.67 1.35 -1.77
N LYS A 73 10.09 0.09 -1.98
CA LYS A 73 11.33 -0.45 -1.39
C LYS A 73 12.57 0.28 -1.91
N PHE A 74 12.57 0.67 -3.17
CA PHE A 74 13.68 1.44 -3.74
C PHE A 74 13.74 2.86 -3.17
N ALA A 75 12.60 3.54 -3.08
CA ALA A 75 12.50 4.87 -2.49
C ALA A 75 12.93 4.90 -1.01
N SER A 76 12.56 3.87 -0.23
CA SER A 76 12.99 3.76 1.16
C SER A 76 14.51 3.56 1.28
N GLY A 77 15.09 2.75 0.40
CA GLY A 77 16.54 2.57 0.29
C GLY A 77 17.27 3.88 -0.03
N LEU A 78 16.79 4.63 -1.03
CA LEU A 78 17.36 5.92 -1.39
C LEU A 78 17.28 6.93 -0.24
N SER A 79 16.15 6.99 0.47
CA SER A 79 15.97 7.87 1.63
C SER A 79 16.98 7.56 2.73
N MET A 80 17.24 6.27 3.00
CA MET A 80 18.23 5.83 3.98
C MET A 80 19.66 6.24 3.59
N VAL A 81 20.02 6.08 2.32
CA VAL A 81 21.36 6.47 1.83
C VAL A 81 21.53 7.99 1.85
N ALA A 82 20.48 8.73 1.48
CA ALA A 82 20.49 10.20 1.50
C ALA A 82 20.62 10.73 2.94
N SER A 83 19.90 10.16 3.91
CA SER A 83 19.97 10.56 5.32
C SER A 83 21.33 10.24 5.93
N LEU A 84 21.92 9.08 5.61
CA LEU A 84 23.27 8.73 6.03
C LEU A 84 24.32 9.69 5.44
N SER A 85 24.21 10.00 4.16
CA SER A 85 25.12 10.94 3.47
C SER A 85 25.04 12.33 4.09
N LEU A 86 23.84 12.79 4.44
CA LEU A 86 23.61 14.06 5.12
C LEU A 86 24.25 14.08 6.52
N ALA A 87 24.09 13.01 7.30
CA ALA A 87 24.70 12.90 8.63
C ALA A 87 26.23 12.91 8.59
N LEU A 88 26.82 12.24 7.57
CA LEU A 88 28.27 12.20 7.37
C LEU A 88 28.83 13.47 6.69
N THR A 89 27.97 14.45 6.34
CA THR A 89 28.37 15.67 5.61
C THR A 89 29.11 15.35 4.30
N TYR A 90 28.78 14.22 3.67
CA TYR A 90 29.41 13.79 2.43
C TYR A 90 28.54 14.22 1.23
N PRO A 91 29.05 15.08 0.32
CA PRO A 91 28.25 15.68 -0.74
C PRO A 91 28.03 14.68 -1.88
N THR A 92 27.06 13.79 -1.73
CA THR A 92 26.50 13.01 -2.83
C THR A 92 25.51 13.84 -3.63
N LEU A 93 25.26 13.49 -4.89
CA LEU A 93 24.31 14.22 -5.76
C LEU A 93 22.90 14.32 -5.15
N ALA A 94 22.49 13.29 -4.41
CA ALA A 94 21.22 13.28 -3.68
C ALA A 94 21.26 14.12 -2.39
N ALA A 95 22.38 14.15 -1.66
CA ALA A 95 22.48 14.83 -0.37
C ALA A 95 22.85 16.33 -0.49
N ALA A 96 23.56 16.74 -1.54
CA ALA A 96 24.00 18.11 -1.75
C ALA A 96 22.89 19.17 -1.57
N PRO A 97 21.70 19.06 -2.22
CA PRO A 97 20.63 20.05 -2.01
C PRO A 97 20.11 20.05 -0.57
N HIS A 98 20.01 18.88 0.07
CA HIS A 98 19.55 18.76 1.46
C HIS A 98 20.54 19.38 2.46
N MET A 99 21.85 19.30 2.18
CA MET A 99 22.89 19.93 3.01
C MET A 99 22.76 21.45 3.04
N PHE A 100 22.58 22.09 1.87
CA PHE A 100 22.42 23.54 1.78
C PHE A 100 21.14 24.03 2.47
N ILE A 101 20.03 23.32 2.28
CA ILE A 101 18.75 23.64 2.93
C ILE A 101 18.88 23.51 4.45
N ASN A 102 19.57 22.49 4.95
CA ASN A 102 19.75 22.31 6.39
C ASN A 102 20.62 23.42 7.01
N ALA A 103 21.71 23.82 6.34
CA ALA A 103 22.51 24.96 6.75
C ALA A 103 21.69 26.25 6.79
N TYR A 104 20.85 26.48 5.78
CA TYR A 104 19.94 27.62 5.74
C TYR A 104 18.93 27.60 6.90
N LYS A 105 18.32 26.44 7.18
CA LYS A 105 17.39 26.25 8.31
C LYS A 105 18.04 26.58 9.66
N ASN A 106 19.30 26.21 9.87
CA ASN A 106 20.01 26.51 11.11
C ASN A 106 20.21 28.02 11.31
N VAL A 107 20.59 28.75 10.25
CA VAL A 107 20.75 30.21 10.30
C VAL A 107 19.39 30.90 10.48
N LEU A 108 18.36 30.43 9.78
CA LEU A 108 17.00 30.94 9.92
C LEU A 108 16.46 30.75 11.35
N ALA A 109 16.69 29.59 11.95
CA ALA A 109 16.26 29.29 13.32
C ALA A 109 16.88 30.27 14.33
N ILE A 110 18.14 30.65 14.15
CA ILE A 110 18.81 31.66 14.99
C ILE A 110 18.17 33.03 14.76
N ALA A 111 17.98 33.43 13.50
CA ALA A 111 17.38 34.73 13.15
C ALA A 111 15.98 34.91 13.75
N VAL A 112 15.14 33.87 13.69
CA VAL A 112 13.79 33.84 14.29
C VAL A 112 13.86 33.92 15.81
N ALA A 113 14.82 33.24 16.46
CA ALA A 113 14.96 33.27 17.91
C ALA A 113 15.46 34.61 18.45
N THR A 114 16.18 35.39 17.64
CA THR A 114 16.79 36.68 18.04
C THR A 114 16.06 37.90 17.47
N ASP A 115 14.91 37.73 16.83
CA ASP A 115 14.15 38.79 16.11
C ASP A 115 15.05 39.66 15.20
N TYR A 116 16.05 39.03 14.57
CA TYR A 116 17.02 39.72 13.72
C TYR A 116 16.64 39.55 12.26
N ASP A 117 16.33 40.66 11.59
CA ASP A 117 15.81 40.64 10.24
C ASP A 117 16.95 40.59 9.22
N PHE A 118 16.89 39.64 8.28
CA PHE A 118 17.86 39.51 7.18
C PHE A 118 17.16 39.30 5.84
N PRO A 119 17.73 39.78 4.72
CA PRO A 119 17.05 39.83 3.43
C PRO A 119 16.60 38.48 2.84
N GLN A 120 17.11 37.33 3.30
CA GLN A 120 16.55 36.03 2.91
C GLN A 120 15.58 35.45 3.98
N ALA A 121 15.62 35.88 5.26
CA ALA A 121 14.62 35.52 6.26
C ALA A 121 13.25 36.15 5.98
N GLY A 122 13.21 37.37 5.44
CA GLY A 122 11.96 38.02 5.05
C GLY A 122 11.32 37.47 3.76
N LYS A 123 11.94 36.46 3.11
CA LYS A 123 11.43 35.83 1.87
C LYS A 123 10.86 34.42 2.10
N VAL A 124 10.73 33.99 3.35
CA VAL A 124 10.11 32.71 3.73
C VAL A 124 8.60 32.86 3.78
#